data_AF-A0A9X9A465-F1
#
_entry.id   AF-A0A9X9A465-F1
#
_cell.length_a   1.000
_cell.length_b   1.000
_cell.length_c   1.000
_cell.angle_alpha   90.00
_cell.angle_beta   90.00
_cell.angle_gamma   90.00
#
_symmetry.space_group_name_H-M   'P 1'
#
loop_
_entity.id
_entity.type
_entity.pdbx_description
1 polymer ?
#
loop_
_entity_poly.entity_id
_entity_poly.type
_entity_poly.pdbx_seq_one_letter_code
_entity_poly.pdbx_strand_id
1 'polypeptide(L)'
;LNHVPKGFNLEDISRALAPLNHLQNLKNSIPESVTFLEMYGVEKVKELNITSRWEKNAAHKSLAVPLGLRGKEDIVNLNLHEKAHGPHGLIAGTTGSGKSE
;
A
#
# COMPACT_ATOMS: atom_id res chain seq x y z
N LEU A 1 -27.52 -1.44 -31.89
CA LEU A 1 -28.36 -2.63 -31.68
C LEU A 1 -28.69 -2.75 -30.19
N ASN A 2 -29.88 -2.31 -29.78
CA ASN A 2 -30.37 -2.54 -28.42
C ASN A 2 -30.92 -3.97 -28.37
N HIS A 3 -30.11 -4.93 -27.92
CA HIS A 3 -30.53 -6.33 -27.71
C HIS A 3 -31.28 -6.46 -26.39
N VAL A 4 -32.39 -5.74 -26.25
CA VAL A 4 -33.27 -5.85 -25.09
C VAL A 4 -34.43 -6.77 -25.48
N PRO A 5 -34.69 -7.87 -24.73
CA PRO A 5 -35.77 -8.81 -25.03
C PRO A 5 -37.13 -8.09 -25.12
N LYS A 6 -38.03 -8.53 -26.03
CA LYS A 6 -39.38 -7.97 -26.12
C LYS A 6 -40.13 -8.25 -24.80
N GLY A 7 -40.59 -7.19 -24.14
CA GLY A 7 -41.25 -7.26 -22.82
C GLY A 7 -40.35 -6.94 -21.63
N PHE A 8 -39.08 -6.61 -21.85
CA PHE A 8 -38.16 -6.25 -20.78
C PHE A 8 -38.43 -4.82 -20.30
N ASN A 9 -38.89 -4.67 -19.07
CA ASN A 9 -39.20 -3.37 -18.49
C ASN A 9 -37.93 -2.70 -17.94
N LEU A 10 -37.35 -1.81 -18.75
CA LEU A 10 -36.17 -1.03 -18.37
C LEU A 10 -36.44 -0.11 -17.18
N GLU A 11 -37.69 0.31 -16.98
CA GLU A 11 -38.07 1.20 -15.88
C GLU A 11 -37.95 0.48 -14.53
N ASP A 12 -38.39 -0.77 -14.46
CA ASP A 12 -38.31 -1.57 -13.23
C ASP A 12 -36.85 -1.81 -12.81
N ILE A 13 -35.97 -2.09 -13.78
CA ILE A 13 -34.54 -2.25 -13.53
C ILE A 13 -33.90 -0.94 -13.13
N SER A 14 -34.21 0.16 -13.82
CA SER A 14 -33.67 1.48 -13.47
C SER A 14 -34.08 1.88 -12.05
N ARG A 15 -35.34 1.62 -11.66
CA ARG A 15 -35.86 1.87 -10.30
C ARG A 15 -35.25 0.93 -9.25
N ALA A 16 -34.98 -0.32 -9.60
CA ALA A 16 -34.31 -1.29 -8.74
C ALA A 16 -32.82 -0.97 -8.55
N LEU A 17 -32.17 -0.39 -9.56
CA LEU A 17 -30.77 0.06 -9.50
C LEU A 17 -30.62 1.45 -8.88
N ALA A 18 -31.65 2.29 -8.90
CA ALA A 18 -31.63 3.65 -8.35
C ALA A 18 -31.15 3.76 -6.88
N PRO A 19 -31.50 2.84 -5.96
CA PRO A 19 -30.98 2.89 -4.58
C PRO A 19 -29.58 2.28 -4.44
N LEU A 20 -29.00 1.67 -5.48
CA LEU A 20 -27.67 1.09 -5.40
C LEU A 20 -26.62 2.20 -5.45
N ASN A 21 -25.99 2.45 -4.31
CA ASN A 21 -24.80 3.29 -4.26
C ASN A 21 -23.61 2.47 -4.72
N HIS A 22 -23.17 2.68 -5.96
CA HIS A 22 -21.98 2.02 -6.48
C HIS A 22 -20.74 2.60 -5.79
N LEU A 23 -20.24 1.90 -4.77
CA LEU A 23 -18.99 2.22 -4.10
C LEU A 23 -17.81 1.86 -5.02
N GLN A 24 -17.44 2.79 -5.91
CA GLN A 24 -16.28 2.68 -6.82
C GLN A 24 -14.92 2.54 -6.12
N ASN A 25 -14.90 2.55 -4.78
CA ASN A 25 -13.69 2.65 -3.97
C ASN A 25 -13.31 1.34 -3.27
N LEU A 26 -13.34 0.22 -3.98
CA LEU A 26 -12.28 -0.79 -3.79
C LEU A 26 -11.08 -0.38 -4.63
N LYS A 27 -10.66 0.89 -4.51
CA LYS A 27 -9.38 1.30 -5.07
C LYS A 27 -8.35 0.59 -4.21
N ASN A 28 -7.49 -0.19 -4.83
CA ASN A 28 -6.11 -0.37 -4.37
C ASN A 28 -5.42 1.01 -4.39
N SER A 29 -5.94 1.96 -3.61
CA SER A 29 -5.38 3.28 -3.46
C SER A 29 -4.20 3.13 -2.55
N ILE A 30 -3.02 3.46 -3.08
CA ILE A 30 -1.86 3.77 -2.26
C ILE A 30 -2.33 4.84 -1.26
N PRO A 31 -2.17 4.62 0.05
CA PRO A 31 -2.54 5.63 1.05
C PRO A 31 -1.75 6.92 0.80
N GLU A 32 -2.37 8.08 1.02
CA GLU A 32 -1.70 9.39 0.80
C GLU A 32 -0.46 9.55 1.67
N SER A 33 -0.49 8.99 2.88
CA SER A 33 0.67 8.86 3.76
C SER A 33 0.52 7.62 4.64
N VAL A 34 1.65 7.12 5.14
CA VAL A 34 1.71 6.04 6.14
C VAL A 34 2.79 6.41 7.14
N THR A 35 2.48 6.29 8.43
CA THR A 35 3.45 6.54 9.48
C THR A 35 4.40 5.36 9.65
N PHE A 36 5.56 5.62 10.24
CA PHE A 36 6.53 4.58 10.55
C PHE A 36 5.93 3.43 11.38
N LEU A 37 5.13 3.73 12.41
CA LEU A 37 4.55 2.72 13.28
C LEU A 37 3.49 1.87 12.55
N GLU A 38 2.68 2.49 11.71
CA GLU A 38 1.71 1.78 10.85
C GLU A 38 2.43 0.84 9.87
N MET A 39 3.57 1.23 9.29
CA MET A 39 4.37 0.32 8.44
C MET A 39 4.85 -0.94 9.20
N TYR A 40 5.02 -0.84 10.52
CA TYR A 40 5.39 -1.96 11.37
C TYR A 40 4.19 -2.65 12.05
N GLY A 41 2.95 -2.23 11.73
CA GLY A 41 1.73 -2.80 12.29
C GLY A 41 1.57 -2.60 13.79
N VAL A 42 2.12 -1.52 14.34
CA VAL A 42 2.06 -1.20 15.78
C VAL A 42 1.51 0.20 16.02
N GLU A 43 0.95 0.44 17.20
CA GLU A 43 0.44 1.76 17.58
C GLU A 43 1.43 2.51 18.47
N LYS A 44 2.21 1.78 19.28
CA LYS A 44 3.14 2.36 20.26
C LYS A 44 4.57 1.90 20.01
N VAL A 45 5.53 2.79 20.24
CA VAL A 45 6.97 2.47 20.16
C VAL A 45 7.35 1.26 21.02
N LYS A 46 6.71 1.08 22.17
CA LYS A 46 6.94 -0.06 23.07
C LYS A 46 6.63 -1.43 22.42
N GLU A 47 5.71 -1.46 21.45
CA GLU A 47 5.28 -2.67 20.74
C GLU A 47 6.25 -3.06 19.61
N LEU A 48 7.18 -2.17 19.22
CA LEU A 48 8.21 -2.49 18.24
C LEU A 48 9.16 -3.59 18.72
N ASN A 49 9.27 -3.83 20.04
CA ASN A 49 10.19 -4.82 20.61
C ASN A 49 11.63 -4.63 20.09
N ILE A 50 12.14 -3.39 20.18
CA ILE A 50 13.42 -2.94 19.58
C ILE A 50 14.57 -3.90 19.91
N THR A 51 14.74 -4.26 21.18
CA THR A 51 15.80 -5.16 21.64
C THR A 51 15.72 -6.52 20.93
N SER A 52 14.53 -7.13 20.87
CA SER A 52 14.34 -8.42 20.20
C SER A 52 14.61 -8.33 18.70
N ARG A 53 14.26 -7.21 18.06
CA ARG A 53 14.54 -6.99 16.64
C ARG A 53 16.04 -6.85 16.37
N TRP A 54 16.77 -6.13 17.23
CA TRP A 54 18.22 -6.01 17.11
C TRP A 54 18.94 -7.34 17.31
N GLU A 55 18.51 -8.15 18.29
CA GLU A 55 19.05 -9.49 18.52
C GLU A 55 18.78 -10.45 17.35
N LYS A 56 17.59 -10.37 16.75
CA LYS A 56 17.20 -11.19 15.59
C LYS A 56 17.81 -10.71 14.27
N ASN A 57 18.23 -9.45 14.19
CA ASN A 57 18.72 -8.86 12.94
C ASN A 57 20.03 -9.52 12.52
N ALA A 58 20.00 -10.17 11.36
CA ALA A 58 21.17 -10.75 10.73
C ALA A 58 21.57 -9.87 9.54
N ALA A 59 22.31 -8.78 9.81
CA ALA A 59 22.75 -7.82 8.78
C ALA A 59 23.49 -8.46 7.60
N HIS A 60 24.21 -9.57 7.85
CA HIS A 60 24.89 -10.36 6.82
C HIS A 60 23.96 -11.21 5.93
N LYS A 61 22.66 -11.30 6.26
CA LYS A 61 21.65 -12.01 5.48
C LYS A 61 20.71 -11.03 4.76
N SER A 62 20.32 -9.96 5.44
CA SER A 62 19.40 -8.96 4.90
C SER A 62 19.54 -7.65 5.67
N LEU A 63 19.42 -6.54 4.94
CA LEU A 63 19.27 -5.20 5.48
C LEU A 63 17.90 -4.63 5.06
N ALA A 64 16.89 -5.49 4.95
CA ALA A 64 15.55 -5.11 4.54
C ALA A 64 14.85 -4.26 5.61
N VAL A 65 14.36 -3.09 5.21
CA VAL A 65 13.52 -2.22 6.02
C VAL A 65 12.31 -1.73 5.21
N PRO A 66 11.13 -1.59 5.80
CA PRO A 66 9.96 -1.01 5.13
C PRO A 66 10.22 0.48 4.86
N LEU A 67 9.94 0.91 3.63
CA LEU A 67 10.03 2.31 3.22
C LEU A 67 8.67 2.92 2.89
N GLY A 68 7.66 2.12 2.56
CA GLY A 68 6.35 2.63 2.21
C GLY A 68 5.37 1.55 1.78
N LEU A 69 4.24 1.97 1.24
CA LEU A 69 3.16 1.10 0.79
C LEU A 69 2.88 1.34 -0.70
N ARG A 70 2.74 0.25 -1.47
CA ARG A 70 2.23 0.27 -2.85
C ARG A 70 0.73 -0.06 -2.92
N GLY A 71 0.14 -0.39 -1.77
CA GLY A 71 -1.27 -0.62 -1.52
C GLY A 71 -1.46 -0.92 -0.03
N LYS A 72 -2.71 -1.02 0.44
CA LYS A 72 -3.02 -1.19 1.87
C LYS A 72 -2.26 -2.33 2.56
N GLU A 73 -1.95 -3.40 1.83
CA GLU A 73 -1.28 -4.60 2.36
C GLU A 73 0.04 -4.91 1.64
N ASP A 74 0.53 -4.01 0.77
CA ASP A 74 1.74 -4.21 -0.03
C ASP A 74 2.88 -3.30 0.45
N ILE A 75 3.72 -3.83 1.35
CA ILE A 75 4.88 -3.12 1.92
C ILE A 75 6.06 -3.16 0.96
N VAL A 76 6.52 -1.97 0.57
CA VAL A 76 7.76 -1.78 -0.18
C VAL A 76 8.92 -1.80 0.80
N ASN A 77 9.81 -2.78 0.66
CA ASN A 77 11.04 -2.88 1.46
C ASN A 77 12.25 -2.40 0.66
N LEU A 78 13.17 -1.68 1.29
CA LEU A 78 14.52 -1.44 0.81
C LEU A 78 15.46 -2.43 1.46
N ASN A 79 16.17 -3.23 0.66
CA ASN A 79 17.16 -4.18 1.17
C ASN A 79 18.53 -3.92 0.54
N LEU A 80 19.40 -3.26 1.32
CA LEU A 80 20.76 -2.87 0.90
C LEU A 80 21.78 -4.02 0.86
N HIS A 81 21.33 -5.26 1.04
CA HIS A 81 22.19 -6.42 0.95
C HIS A 81 22.66 -6.64 -0.51
N GLU A 82 23.91 -7.07 -0.68
CA GLU A 82 24.54 -7.31 -2.00
C GLU A 82 23.74 -8.25 -2.91
N LYS A 83 23.07 -9.25 -2.33
CA LYS A 83 22.23 -10.23 -3.05
C LYS A 83 20.79 -9.76 -3.30
N ALA A 84 20.45 -8.53 -2.90
CA ALA A 84 19.13 -7.94 -3.07
C ALA A 84 19.22 -6.66 -3.93
N HIS A 85 19.02 -5.46 -3.36
CA HIS A 85 19.12 -4.21 -4.12
C HIS A 85 20.55 -3.71 -4.27
N GLY A 86 21.49 -4.25 -3.48
CA GLY A 86 22.89 -3.85 -3.50
C GLY A 86 23.22 -2.72 -2.53
N PRO A 87 24.54 -2.50 -2.27
CA PRO A 87 25.01 -1.56 -1.26
C PRO A 87 24.95 -0.09 -1.71
N HIS A 88 24.68 0.19 -2.98
CA HIS A 88 24.64 1.53 -3.55
C HIS A 88 23.23 1.82 -4.08
N GLY A 89 22.70 3.01 -3.77
CA GLY A 89 21.40 3.47 -4.25
C GLY A 89 21.46 4.91 -4.73
N LEU A 90 20.62 5.25 -5.70
CA LEU A 90 20.43 6.63 -6.19
C LEU A 90 19.00 7.07 -5.88
N ILE A 91 18.85 8.19 -5.18
CA ILE A 91 17.56 8.80 -4.88
C ILE A 91 17.49 10.12 -5.65
N ALA A 92 16.49 10.25 -6.53
CA ALA A 92 16.26 11.45 -7.34
C ALA A 92 14.77 11.82 -7.31
N GLY A 93 14.48 13.10 -7.51
CA GLY A 93 13.12 13.63 -7.38
C GLY A 93 13.11 15.14 -7.50
N THR A 94 12.01 15.70 -7.97
CA THR A 94 11.82 17.14 -8.15
C THR A 94 11.64 17.87 -6.81
N THR A 95 11.69 19.19 -6.77
CA THR A 95 11.37 19.97 -5.55
C THR A 95 9.93 19.67 -5.12
N GLY A 96 9.71 19.43 -3.81
CA GLY A 96 8.39 19.09 -3.27
C GLY A 96 7.98 17.61 -3.38
N SER A 97 8.85 16.74 -3.89
CA SER A 97 8.57 15.29 -4.02
C SER A 97 8.80 14.46 -2.73
N GLY A 98 9.17 15.09 -1.61
CA GLY A 98 9.35 14.38 -0.33
C GLY A 98 10.71 13.70 -0.11
N LYS A 99 11.75 13.93 -0.93
CA LYS A 99 13.08 13.30 -0.75
C LYS A 99 13.77 13.56 0.61
N SER A 100 13.42 14.65 1.28
CA SER A 100 14.03 15.06 2.56
C SER A 100 13.30 14.50 3.79
N GLU A 101 12.15 13.88 3.57
CA GLU A 101 11.30 13.27 4.59
C GLU A 101 11.79 11.87 4.94
#